data_AF-A0A2M4C1X3-F1
#
_entry.id   AF-A0A2M4C1X3-F1
#
_cell.length_a   1.000
_cell.length_b   1.000
_cell.length_c   1.000
_cell.angle_alpha   90.00
_cell.angle_beta   90.00
_cell.angle_gamma   90.00
#
_symmetry.space_group_name_H-M   'P 1'
#
loop_
_entity.id
_entity.type
_entity.pdbx_description
1 polymer ?
#
loop_
_entity_poly.entity_id
_entity_poly.type
_entity_poly.pdbx_seq_one_letter_code
_entity_poly.pdbx_strand_id
1 'polypeptide(L)'
;RKRRKKKLKRKLLKLQKKEEKARKKAVRKEKKAKRKQEKLEKKQAKRKLKEERKAARIREQQPAPVAPDAGALLDCGVPLGLMNRKARAPETREEYEARQSVIRRVVDPATGRARLIKGDGEIIEEFVSRERHQEINRQATAADGAEFQRRTVGFNNVP
;
A
#
# COMPACT_ATOMS: atom_id res chain seq x y z
N ARG A 1 58.58 -0.45 27.78
CA ARG A 1 58.20 0.28 26.54
C ARG A 1 57.50 -0.58 25.45
N LYS A 2 58.00 -1.77 25.07
CA LYS A 2 57.46 -2.60 23.95
C LYS A 2 55.99 -3.05 24.12
N ARG A 3 55.56 -3.47 25.32
CA ARG A 3 54.16 -3.90 25.61
C ARG A 3 53.12 -2.79 25.39
N ARG A 4 53.42 -1.54 25.77
CA ARG A 4 52.53 -0.38 25.55
C ARG A 4 52.35 -0.09 24.05
N LYS A 5 53.43 -0.13 23.26
CA LYS A 5 53.36 0.02 21.78
C LYS A 5 52.49 -1.07 21.13
N LYS A 6 52.62 -2.34 21.56
CA LYS A 6 51.78 -3.46 21.07
C LYS A 6 50.29 -3.25 21.40
N LYS A 7 49.97 -2.76 22.61
CA LYS A 7 48.60 -2.44 23.02
C LYS A 7 48.00 -1.30 22.19
N LEU A 8 48.77 -0.26 21.88
CA LEU A 8 48.34 0.85 21.02
C LEU A 8 48.05 0.39 19.59
N LYS A 9 48.96 -0.39 18.97
CA LYS A 9 48.74 -0.96 17.62
C LYS A 9 47.46 -1.80 17.56
N ARG A 10 47.20 -2.65 18.57
CA ARG A 10 45.97 -3.45 18.64
C ARG A 10 44.70 -2.59 18.77
N LYS A 11 44.77 -1.45 19.48
CA LYS A 11 43.64 -0.50 19.57
C LYS A 11 43.37 0.18 18.23
N LEU A 12 44.41 0.66 17.54
CA LEU A 12 44.30 1.29 16.23
C LEU A 12 43.67 0.33 15.20
N LEU A 13 44.14 -0.92 15.17
CA LEU A 13 43.62 -1.94 14.25
C LEU A 13 42.14 -2.29 14.53
N LYS A 14 41.72 -2.26 15.81
CA LYS A 14 40.32 -2.42 16.19
C LYS A 14 39.44 -1.23 15.74
N LEU A 15 39.97 -0.01 15.79
CA LEU A 15 39.25 1.18 15.32
C LEU A 15 39.08 1.15 13.80
N GLN A 16 40.16 0.88 13.05
CA GLN A 16 40.11 0.72 11.59
C GLN A 16 39.09 -0.35 11.16
N LYS A 17 39.06 -1.51 11.84
CA LYS A 17 38.08 -2.57 11.56
C LYS A 17 36.64 -2.16 11.88
N LYS A 18 36.43 -1.28 12.89
CA LYS A 18 35.10 -0.73 13.19
C LYS A 18 34.66 0.28 12.14
N GLU A 19 35.54 1.18 11.72
CA GLU A 19 35.29 2.16 10.66
C GLU A 19 34.98 1.48 9.32
N GLU A 20 35.75 0.47 8.93
CA GLU A 20 35.51 -0.28 7.70
C GLU A 20 34.12 -0.96 7.71
N LYS A 21 33.73 -1.56 8.85
CA LYS A 21 32.40 -2.14 9.02
C LYS A 21 31.29 -1.08 8.95
N ALA A 22 31.51 0.09 9.55
CA ALA A 22 30.57 1.21 9.49
C ALA A 22 30.41 1.72 8.05
N ARG A 23 31.52 1.91 7.32
CA ARG A 23 31.55 2.32 5.91
C ARG A 23 30.81 1.31 5.01
N LYS A 24 31.07 0.01 5.18
CA LYS A 24 30.35 -1.06 4.44
C LYS A 24 28.84 -1.01 4.70
N LYS A 25 28.41 -0.75 5.93
CA LYS A 25 26.99 -0.60 6.28
C LYS A 25 26.38 0.66 5.65
N ALA A 26 27.10 1.78 5.64
CA ALA A 26 26.66 3.03 5.03
C ALA A 26 26.45 2.88 3.51
N VAL A 27 27.43 2.33 2.80
CA VAL A 27 27.36 2.06 1.35
C VAL A 27 26.18 1.15 1.02
N ARG A 28 25.92 0.11 1.84
CA ARG A 28 24.76 -0.78 1.63
C ARG A 28 23.43 -0.05 1.81
N LYS A 29 23.32 0.84 2.80
CA LYS A 29 22.11 1.66 3.03
C LYS A 29 21.88 2.64 1.87
N GLU A 30 22.93 3.31 1.42
CA GLU A 30 22.87 4.25 0.29
C GLU A 30 22.44 3.55 -1.01
N LYS A 31 23.04 2.39 -1.33
CA LYS A 31 22.63 1.59 -2.51
C LYS A 31 21.16 1.15 -2.42
N LYS A 32 20.65 0.86 -1.22
CA LYS A 32 19.23 0.51 -1.01
C LYS A 32 18.33 1.73 -1.17
N ALA A 33 18.76 2.92 -0.73
CA ALA A 33 18.02 4.17 -0.90
C ALA A 33 17.94 4.56 -2.39
N LYS A 34 19.07 4.51 -3.11
CA LYS A 34 19.14 4.81 -4.55
C LYS A 34 18.22 3.89 -5.37
N ARG A 35 18.24 2.57 -5.09
CA ARG A 35 17.31 1.60 -5.72
C ARG A 35 15.83 1.88 -5.43
N LYS A 36 15.50 2.46 -4.28
CA LYS A 36 14.11 2.84 -3.95
C LYS A 36 13.69 4.09 -4.71
N GLN A 37 14.56 5.10 -4.78
CA GLN A 37 14.31 6.33 -5.54
C GLN A 37 14.11 6.02 -7.03
N GLU A 38 15.01 5.24 -7.63
CA GLU A 38 14.91 4.83 -9.04
C GLU A 38 13.60 4.09 -9.35
N LYS A 39 13.15 3.19 -8.46
CA LYS A 39 11.85 2.51 -8.61
C LYS A 39 10.67 3.48 -8.55
N LEU A 40 10.76 4.50 -7.69
CA LEU A 40 9.70 5.50 -7.55
C LEU A 40 9.64 6.40 -8.78
N GLU A 41 10.79 6.87 -9.27
CA GLU A 41 10.92 7.65 -10.51
C GLU A 41 10.39 6.88 -11.72
N LYS A 42 10.78 5.60 -11.88
CA LYS A 42 10.26 4.75 -12.96
C LYS A 42 8.74 4.57 -12.88
N LYS A 43 8.17 4.47 -11.67
CA LYS A 43 6.72 4.38 -11.47
C LYS A 43 6.02 5.70 -11.81
N GLN A 44 6.62 6.85 -11.46
CA GLN A 44 6.10 8.17 -11.81
C GLN A 44 6.18 8.43 -13.32
N ALA A 45 7.30 8.11 -13.97
CA ALA A 45 7.44 8.23 -15.42
C ALA A 45 6.42 7.37 -16.17
N LYS A 46 6.19 6.12 -15.74
CA LYS A 46 5.16 5.24 -16.33
C LYS A 46 3.74 5.80 -16.13
N ARG A 47 3.46 6.46 -15.00
CA ARG A 47 2.18 7.13 -14.76
C ARG A 47 1.99 8.33 -15.68
N LYS A 48 2.99 9.22 -15.79
CA LYS A 48 2.98 10.37 -16.69
C LYS A 48 2.76 9.94 -18.15
N LEU A 49 3.51 8.95 -18.63
CA LEU A 49 3.33 8.42 -19.99
C LEU A 49 1.92 7.85 -20.23
N LYS A 50 1.34 7.16 -19.23
CA LYS A 50 -0.04 6.65 -19.32
C LYS A 50 -1.08 7.77 -19.33
N GLU A 51 -0.81 8.87 -18.63
CA GLU A 51 -1.66 10.06 -18.59
C GLU A 51 -1.58 10.85 -19.90
N GLU A 52 -0.38 11.08 -20.42
CA GLU A 52 -0.15 11.69 -21.74
C GLU A 52 -0.82 10.88 -22.86
N ARG A 53 -0.70 9.54 -22.83
CA ARG A 53 -1.38 8.67 -23.80
C ARG A 53 -2.90 8.73 -23.68
N LYS A 54 -3.44 8.90 -22.46
CA LYS A 54 -4.88 9.11 -22.25
C LYS A 54 -5.32 10.48 -22.76
N ALA A 55 -4.56 11.53 -22.47
CA ALA A 55 -4.84 12.89 -22.94
C ALA A 55 -4.79 12.99 -24.47
N ALA A 56 -3.81 12.35 -25.12
CA ALA A 56 -3.74 12.26 -26.57
C ALA A 56 -4.95 11.52 -27.17
N ARG A 57 -5.37 10.40 -26.58
CA ARG A 57 -6.57 9.68 -27.01
C ARG A 57 -7.86 10.49 -26.83
N ILE A 58 -7.96 11.28 -25.75
CA ILE A 58 -9.10 12.19 -25.54
C ILE A 58 -9.09 13.31 -26.58
N ARG A 59 -7.90 13.85 -26.92
CA ARG A 59 -7.74 14.89 -27.95
C ARG A 59 -8.08 14.39 -29.36
N GLU A 60 -7.72 13.15 -29.71
CA GLU A 60 -8.13 12.52 -30.98
C GLU A 60 -9.62 12.20 -31.04
N GLN A 61 -10.28 12.00 -29.90
CA GLN A 61 -11.72 11.73 -29.81
C GLN A 61 -12.57 13.00 -29.64
N GLN A 62 -11.96 14.19 -29.61
CA GLN A 62 -12.72 15.42 -29.77
C GLN A 62 -13.12 15.54 -31.24
N PRO A 63 -14.43 15.53 -31.58
CA PRO A 63 -14.85 15.87 -32.92
C PRO A 63 -14.38 17.29 -33.20
N ALA A 64 -13.83 17.53 -34.40
CA ALA A 64 -13.66 18.89 -34.91
C ALA A 64 -14.99 19.65 -34.73
N PRO A 65 -14.98 20.97 -34.44
CA PRO A 65 -16.20 21.75 -34.42
C PRO A 65 -16.78 21.72 -35.84
N VAL A 66 -17.67 20.77 -36.09
CA VAL A 66 -18.55 20.79 -37.25
C VAL A 66 -19.38 22.05 -37.11
N ALA A 67 -19.30 22.89 -38.14
CA ALA A 67 -20.17 24.03 -38.34
C ALA A 67 -21.62 23.65 -38.01
N PRO A 68 -22.46 24.59 -37.55
CA PRO A 68 -23.88 24.31 -37.40
C PRO A 68 -24.43 24.07 -38.79
N ASP A 69 -24.48 22.80 -39.21
CA ASP A 69 -25.16 22.39 -40.42
C ASP A 69 -26.66 22.51 -40.14
N ALA A 70 -27.15 23.72 -40.38
CA ALA A 70 -28.56 24.02 -40.49
C ALA A 70 -29.08 23.26 -41.72
N GLY A 71 -29.46 22.00 -41.54
CA GLY A 71 -29.83 21.15 -42.66
C GLY A 71 -30.47 19.82 -42.28
N ALA A 72 -31.73 19.87 -41.86
CA ALA A 72 -32.71 18.80 -42.06
C ALA A 72 -32.40 17.40 -41.46
N LEU A 73 -32.27 17.30 -40.14
CA LEU A 73 -32.55 16.02 -39.45
C LEU A 73 -33.99 16.06 -38.94
N LEU A 74 -34.86 15.38 -39.68
CA LEU A 74 -36.24 14.99 -39.36
C LEU A 74 -36.62 15.19 -37.88
N ASP A 75 -37.53 16.15 -37.65
CA ASP A 75 -38.26 16.34 -36.40
C ASP A 75 -39.20 15.14 -36.19
N CYS A 76 -38.63 14.01 -35.77
CA CYS A 76 -39.37 12.82 -35.39
C CYS A 76 -39.98 13.01 -34.00
N GLY A 77 -40.71 14.10 -33.70
CA GLY A 77 -41.69 14.29 -32.61
C GLY A 77 -41.43 13.73 -31.18
N VAL A 78 -40.25 13.20 -30.90
CA VAL A 78 -39.88 12.50 -29.68
C VAL A 78 -39.15 13.51 -28.83
N PRO A 79 -39.70 13.90 -27.66
CA PRO A 79 -39.05 14.84 -26.77
C PRO A 79 -37.61 14.42 -26.51
N LEU A 80 -36.67 15.37 -26.61
CA LEU A 80 -35.23 15.13 -26.44
C LEU A 80 -34.88 14.43 -25.10
N GLY A 81 -35.72 14.59 -24.07
CA GLY A 81 -35.60 13.88 -22.78
C GLY A 81 -35.88 12.36 -22.83
N LEU A 82 -36.53 11.86 -23.89
CA LEU A 82 -36.76 10.43 -24.15
C LEU A 82 -35.65 9.80 -25.01
N MET A 83 -34.80 10.60 -25.65
CA MET A 83 -33.65 10.13 -26.41
C MET A 83 -32.51 9.72 -25.46
N ASN A 84 -32.73 8.67 -24.68
CA ASN A 84 -31.72 8.08 -23.80
C ASN A 84 -30.63 7.35 -24.62
N ARG A 85 -29.76 8.11 -25.29
CA ARG A 85 -28.57 7.61 -26.00
C ARG A 85 -27.60 6.82 -25.12
N LYS A 86 -27.80 6.85 -23.80
CA LYS A 86 -27.02 6.13 -22.78
C LYS A 86 -27.46 4.67 -22.55
N ALA A 87 -28.63 4.25 -23.04
CA ALA A 87 -29.22 2.94 -22.70
C ALA A 87 -28.43 1.72 -23.23
N ARG A 88 -27.57 1.89 -24.24
CA ARG A 88 -26.69 0.83 -24.77
C ARG A 88 -25.22 1.24 -24.87
N ALA A 89 -24.85 2.37 -24.27
CA ALA A 89 -23.46 2.80 -24.26
C ALA A 89 -22.66 1.92 -23.30
N PRO A 90 -21.43 1.49 -23.67
CA PRO A 90 -20.54 0.87 -22.70
C PRO A 90 -20.24 1.87 -21.58
N GLU A 91 -20.05 1.35 -20.37
CA GLU A 91 -19.76 2.16 -19.19
C GLU A 91 -18.56 3.09 -19.41
N THR A 92 -18.69 4.31 -18.92
CA THR A 92 -17.56 5.24 -18.87
C THR A 92 -16.60 4.82 -17.76
N ARG A 93 -15.34 5.24 -17.90
CA ARG A 93 -14.32 4.92 -16.89
C ARG A 93 -14.66 5.51 -15.51
N GLU A 94 -15.30 6.67 -15.46
CA GLU A 94 -15.71 7.33 -14.22
C GLU A 94 -16.79 6.52 -13.50
N GLU A 95 -17.77 6.00 -14.25
CA GLU A 95 -18.81 5.11 -13.72
C GLU A 95 -18.23 3.78 -13.23
N TYR A 96 -17.22 3.23 -13.92
CA TYR A 96 -16.49 2.05 -13.45
C TYR A 96 -15.72 2.33 -12.17
N GLU A 97 -14.98 3.43 -12.11
CA GLU A 97 -14.21 3.82 -10.92
C GLU A 97 -15.13 4.10 -9.73
N ALA A 98 -16.28 4.74 -9.96
CA ALA A 98 -17.32 4.96 -8.96
C ALA A 98 -17.85 3.62 -8.41
N ARG A 99 -18.18 2.66 -9.28
CA ARG A 99 -18.62 1.31 -8.86
C ARG A 99 -17.55 0.59 -8.04
N GLN A 100 -16.30 0.63 -8.48
CA GLN A 100 -15.18 0.00 -7.78
C GLN A 100 -14.80 0.71 -6.48
N SER A 101 -15.18 1.97 -6.29
CA SER A 101 -14.87 2.74 -5.08
C SER A 101 -15.74 2.37 -3.88
N VAL A 102 -16.87 1.72 -4.11
CA VAL A 102 -17.83 1.36 -3.05
C VAL A 102 -17.24 0.29 -2.15
N ILE A 103 -17.20 0.55 -0.84
CA ILE A 103 -16.71 -0.37 0.18
C ILE A 103 -17.87 -0.74 1.11
N ARG A 104 -18.12 -2.04 1.28
CA ARG A 104 -19.19 -2.61 2.12
C ARG A 104 -18.58 -3.43 3.25
N ARG A 105 -19.08 -3.28 4.49
CA ARG A 105 -18.73 -4.17 5.61
C ARG A 105 -19.73 -5.31 5.66
N VAL A 106 -19.24 -6.55 5.53
CA VAL A 106 -20.06 -7.77 5.55
C VAL A 106 -19.47 -8.75 6.55
N VAL A 107 -20.31 -9.33 7.39
CA VAL A 107 -19.91 -10.38 8.34
C VAL A 107 -20.00 -11.73 7.62
N ASP A 108 -18.91 -12.49 7.62
CA ASP A 108 -18.89 -13.84 7.06
C ASP A 108 -19.71 -14.79 7.95
N PRO A 109 -20.77 -15.43 7.43
CA PRO A 109 -21.61 -16.32 8.23
C PRO A 109 -20.87 -17.55 8.76
N ALA A 110 -19.79 -18.01 8.09
CA ALA A 110 -19.06 -19.20 8.51
C ALA A 110 -18.05 -18.92 9.64
N THR A 111 -17.39 -17.76 9.60
CA THR A 111 -16.30 -17.43 10.53
C THR A 111 -16.62 -16.31 11.52
N GLY A 112 -17.75 -15.61 11.34
CA GLY A 112 -18.14 -14.44 12.13
C GLY A 112 -17.23 -13.22 11.96
N ARG A 113 -16.27 -13.26 11.03
CA ARG A 113 -15.33 -12.14 10.80
C ARG A 113 -15.97 -11.05 9.95
N ALA A 114 -15.80 -9.80 10.37
CA ALA A 114 -16.13 -8.66 9.54
C ALA A 114 -15.09 -8.51 8.41
N ARG A 115 -15.56 -8.58 7.17
CA ARG A 115 -14.75 -8.40 5.95
C ARG A 115 -15.22 -7.14 5.23
N LEU A 116 -14.29 -6.40 4.65
CA LEU A 116 -14.59 -5.28 3.77
C LEU A 116 -14.62 -5.80 2.33
N ILE A 117 -15.72 -5.59 1.61
CA ILE A 117 -15.86 -5.97 0.20
C ILE A 117 -15.80 -4.69 -0.61
N LYS A 118 -14.89 -4.64 -1.58
CA LYS A 118 -14.71 -3.51 -2.48
C LYS A 118 -15.20 -3.86 -3.89
N GLY A 119 -15.96 -2.93 -4.48
CA GLY A 119 -16.45 -3.07 -5.85
C GLY A 119 -17.21 -4.38 -6.07
N ASP A 120 -16.75 -5.16 -7.06
CA ASP A 120 -17.44 -6.37 -7.53
C ASP A 120 -17.09 -7.64 -6.73
N GLY A 121 -16.25 -7.54 -5.68
CA GLY A 121 -15.96 -8.70 -4.82
C GLY A 121 -14.54 -8.80 -4.27
N GLU A 122 -13.71 -7.76 -4.39
CA GLU A 122 -12.38 -7.78 -3.77
C GLU A 122 -12.53 -7.77 -2.26
N ILE A 123 -12.11 -8.84 -1.59
CA ILE A 123 -12.15 -8.96 -0.13
C ILE A 123 -10.91 -8.29 0.46
N ILE A 124 -11.14 -7.30 1.31
CA ILE A 124 -10.14 -6.57 2.08
C ILE A 124 -10.37 -6.90 3.55
N GLU A 125 -9.30 -7.29 4.24
CA GLU A 125 -9.34 -7.49 5.69
C GLU A 125 -8.85 -6.24 6.41
N GLU A 126 -9.59 -5.82 7.44
CA GLU A 126 -9.14 -4.76 8.33
C GLU A 126 -8.06 -5.33 9.26
N PHE A 127 -6.86 -4.74 9.23
CA PHE A 127 -5.84 -5.08 10.23
C PHE A 127 -6.36 -4.74 11.62
N VAL A 128 -6.07 -5.59 12.59
CA VAL A 128 -6.40 -5.35 13.99
C VAL A 128 -5.68 -4.07 14.46
N SER A 129 -6.39 -3.23 15.22
CA SER A 129 -5.83 -2.00 15.77
C SER A 129 -4.62 -2.29 16.67
N ARG A 130 -3.72 -1.32 16.81
CA ARG A 130 -2.50 -1.48 17.63
C ARG A 130 -2.83 -1.86 19.08
N GLU A 131 -3.89 -1.29 19.63
CA GLU A 131 -4.36 -1.56 21.00
C GLU A 131 -4.89 -2.98 21.13
N ARG A 132 -5.75 -3.40 20.21
CA ARG A 132 -6.30 -4.77 20.19
C ARG A 132 -5.21 -5.82 19.95
N HIS A 133 -4.19 -5.52 19.14
CA HIS A 133 -3.00 -6.37 19.01
C HIS A 133 -2.24 -6.52 20.33
N GLN A 134 -2.06 -5.42 21.08
CA GLN A 134 -1.40 -5.49 22.39
C GLN A 134 -2.23 -6.29 23.39
N GLU A 135 -3.55 -6.13 23.37
CA GLU A 135 -4.47 -6.88 24.23
C GLU A 135 -4.46 -8.38 23.94
N ILE A 136 -4.52 -8.78 22.66
CA ILE A 136 -4.39 -10.19 22.25
C ILE A 136 -3.06 -10.76 22.76
N ASN A 137 -1.95 -10.05 22.57
CA ASN A 137 -0.64 -10.50 23.05
C ASN A 137 -0.57 -10.59 24.58
N ARG A 138 -1.21 -9.67 25.30
CA ARG A 138 -1.29 -9.70 26.76
C ARG A 138 -2.10 -10.89 27.24
N GLN A 139 -3.26 -11.15 26.63
CA GLN A 139 -4.10 -12.29 26.97
C GLN A 139 -3.41 -13.62 26.66
N ALA A 140 -2.77 -13.73 25.49
CA ALA A 140 -2.06 -14.94 25.08
C ALA A 140 -0.88 -15.29 26.00
N THR A 141 -0.17 -14.29 26.53
CA THR A 141 1.00 -14.49 27.41
C THR A 141 0.66 -14.49 28.90
N ALA A 142 -0.59 -14.20 29.29
CA ALA A 142 -0.99 -14.14 30.70
C ALA A 142 -0.84 -15.49 31.42
N ALA A 143 -1.20 -16.59 30.75
CA ALA A 143 -1.09 -17.94 31.31
C ALA A 143 0.38 -18.39 31.47
N ASP A 144 1.21 -18.15 30.46
CA ASP A 144 2.65 -18.43 30.48
C ASP A 144 3.35 -17.69 31.63
N GLY A 145 3.00 -16.41 31.85
CA GLY A 145 3.55 -15.62 32.95
C GLY A 145 3.21 -16.22 34.32
N ALA A 146 1.98 -16.68 34.51
CA ALA A 146 1.55 -17.32 35.76
C ALA A 146 2.20 -18.70 35.96
N GLU A 147 2.36 -19.50 34.90
CA GLU A 147 3.05 -20.79 34.98
C GLU A 147 4.54 -20.61 35.29
N PHE A 148 5.21 -19.68 34.61
CA PHE A 148 6.60 -19.33 34.87
C PHE A 148 6.80 -18.90 36.32
N GLN A 149 5.93 -18.03 36.84
CA GLN A 149 5.99 -17.63 38.25
C GLN A 149 5.84 -18.84 39.18
N ARG A 150 4.79 -19.66 39.03
CA ARG A 150 4.62 -20.87 39.86
C ARG A 150 5.84 -21.79 39.83
N ARG A 151 6.46 -21.96 38.66
CA ARG A 151 7.60 -22.86 38.47
C ARG A 151 8.93 -22.27 38.93
N THR A 152 9.12 -20.96 38.89
CA THR A 152 10.41 -20.29 39.12
C THR A 152 10.50 -19.58 40.48
N VAL A 153 9.45 -18.91 40.95
CA VAL A 153 9.47 -18.24 42.28
C VAL A 153 9.10 -19.18 43.44
N GLY A 154 8.46 -20.32 43.18
CA GLY A 154 8.15 -21.33 44.21
C GLY A 154 9.36 -22.15 44.70
N PHE A 155 10.50 -22.11 44.01
CA PHE A 155 11.68 -22.91 44.37
C PHE A 155 12.56 -22.27 45.46
N ASN A 156 12.36 -20.99 45.79
CA ASN A 156 13.16 -20.25 46.77
C ASN A 156 12.53 -20.12 48.16
N ASN A 157 11.33 -20.68 48.37
CA ASN A 157 10.62 -20.66 49.65
C ASN A 157 10.50 -22.09 50.23
N VAL A 158 11.62 -22.77 50.41
CA VAL A 158 11.71 -23.95 51.28
C VAL A 158 12.21 -23.45 52.64
N PRO A 159 11.50 -23.70 53.77
CA PRO A 159 11.98 -23.35 55.11
C PRO A 159 13.28 -24.07 55.47
#